data_AF-R1FLB4-F1
#
_entry.id   AF-R1FLB4-F1
#
_cell.length_a   1.000
_cell.length_b   1.000
_cell.length_c   1.000
_cell.angle_alpha   90.00
_cell.angle_beta   90.00
_cell.angle_gamma   90.00
#
_symmetry.space_group_name_H-M   'P 1'
#
loop_
_entity.id
_entity.type
_entity.pdbx_description
1 polymer ?
#
loop_
_entity_poly.entity_id
_entity_poly.type
_entity_poly.pdbx_seq_one_letter_code
_entity_poly.pdbx_strand_id
1 'polypeptide(L)'
;MPCSFSAGGNVGLLALRRARWEEEYSLVATHLELDQPVGPSEAKRSIYHSVALDAADQLRHRAAWALSQVYVTSELMLDNRAMAQEMWLTYHDIFVRHAFGNLRDLLREVSYSPVMGEFLTLLGSRSLVFNKPDENFAREIMQLFTIGLYQLNPDGTAERSPRGALMSTYELPEIASFARAWTGFTRAEPRSNIESDQDGEPLNSVDPMRINATFRDELPKMDLHRGHIGDQLPLCIDLPPRSFLLRGARWRDAVQEYFSSSGEAGCRARCENEPRCRFYSFWKNNWCRLTETCDVMREADRPGFKINGSTSALGALLCGSKTSMGDCRFSSNVMLDADLPCSGRECAVDDVRYVNVESGRSAAIFEFVRPPCVSLTFYNDAKQVYLASAHVSPASATTVCADPATASAAVNCCDGETSTEQCEYLAEMVPFATAVKRCADYSLGGLCSVGGPPLPHEPPAARRSIVHGRALAYDQCDSTHWHSWTAASCTVQVQVRQDGEVNIVHVESGSPFKRLDSAHTFRVRWDGSSSTLPFPTTSVGCGKGCMVHGTTCLCETRVMQERVFAALAEVHSAAQVEQLLSIGRTQLTHQTDGKGVE
;
A
#
# COMPACT_ATOMS: atom_id res chain seq x y z
N MET A 1 11.69 4.66 -26.25
CA MET A 1 10.38 4.03 -25.91
C MET A 1 10.59 2.95 -24.84
N PRO A 2 9.71 2.84 -23.82
CA PRO A 2 8.48 3.60 -23.67
C PRO A 2 8.53 4.59 -22.51
N CYS A 3 8.08 5.83 -22.79
CA CYS A 3 7.31 6.64 -21.86
C CYS A 3 6.01 5.90 -21.54
N SER A 4 5.69 5.77 -20.27
CA SER A 4 4.43 5.21 -19.79
C SER A 4 4.00 6.04 -18.59
N PHE A 5 2.90 6.79 -18.64
CA PHE A 5 2.30 7.44 -17.45
C PHE A 5 0.80 7.61 -17.58
N SER A 6 0.11 7.42 -16.45
CA SER A 6 -1.31 7.67 -16.19
C SER A 6 -1.51 8.38 -14.87
N ALA A 7 -2.26 9.48 -14.84
CA ALA A 7 -3.29 9.76 -13.84
C ALA A 7 -4.29 10.78 -14.39
N GLY A 8 -5.53 10.73 -13.88
CA GLY A 8 -6.54 11.78 -14.11
C GLY A 8 -7.48 11.54 -15.29
N GLY A 9 -8.37 10.54 -15.17
CA GLY A 9 -9.54 10.38 -16.05
C GLY A 9 -9.34 9.46 -17.26
N ASN A 10 -9.38 8.14 -17.07
CA ASN A 10 -9.51 7.13 -18.14
C ASN A 10 -8.56 7.29 -19.34
N VAL A 11 -7.29 7.68 -19.14
CA VAL A 11 -6.31 7.78 -20.25
C VAL A 11 -5.05 6.99 -19.92
N GLY A 12 -4.63 6.09 -20.80
CA GLY A 12 -3.27 5.53 -20.77
C GLY A 12 -2.50 5.88 -22.04
N LEU A 13 -1.24 6.31 -21.94
CA LEU A 13 -0.34 6.55 -23.08
C LEU A 13 0.61 5.35 -23.24
N LEU A 14 0.61 4.73 -24.42
CA LEU A 14 1.46 3.58 -24.74
C LEU A 14 2.27 3.85 -26.00
N ALA A 15 3.49 3.31 -26.01
CA ALA A 15 4.43 3.46 -27.11
C ALA A 15 4.46 2.20 -27.97
N LEU A 16 4.56 2.39 -29.28
CA LEU A 16 4.57 1.31 -30.25
C LEU A 16 5.91 0.56 -30.27
N ARG A 17 6.03 -0.55 -29.52
CA ARG A 17 7.15 -1.48 -29.71
C ARG A 17 6.93 -2.28 -31.00
N ARG A 18 7.72 -2.02 -32.05
CA ARG A 18 7.92 -3.00 -33.11
C ARG A 18 8.73 -4.16 -32.54
N ALA A 19 8.05 -5.19 -32.06
CA ALA A 19 8.66 -6.49 -31.92
C ALA A 19 8.73 -7.09 -33.33
N ARG A 20 9.94 -7.26 -33.87
CA ARG A 20 10.18 -8.14 -35.00
C ARG A 20 10.41 -9.52 -34.40
N TRP A 21 9.37 -10.34 -34.39
CA TRP A 21 9.49 -11.78 -34.20
C TRP A 21 9.13 -12.40 -35.56
N GLU A 22 10.13 -12.99 -36.20
CA GLU A 22 9.94 -13.84 -37.36
C GLU A 22 9.54 -15.24 -36.87
N GLU A 23 8.57 -15.82 -37.56
CA GLU A 23 8.13 -17.20 -37.45
C GLU A 23 9.28 -18.16 -37.75
N GLU A 24 9.39 -19.23 -36.95
CA GLU A 24 9.54 -20.59 -37.48
C GLU A 24 9.37 -21.57 -36.33
N TYR A 25 8.32 -22.40 -36.37
CA TYR A 25 8.45 -23.82 -36.01
C TYR A 25 7.39 -24.61 -36.78
N SER A 26 7.88 -25.34 -37.78
CA SER A 26 7.13 -26.30 -38.57
C SER A 26 6.83 -27.56 -37.74
N LEU A 27 5.57 -27.96 -37.76
CA LEU A 27 5.01 -29.32 -37.77
C LEU A 27 6.01 -30.47 -37.58
N VAL A 28 5.86 -31.21 -36.48
CA VAL A 28 6.05 -32.66 -36.47
C VAL A 28 4.80 -33.28 -35.86
N ALA A 29 3.89 -33.70 -36.74
CA ALA A 29 2.78 -34.58 -36.40
C ALA A 29 3.26 -36.02 -36.50
N THR A 30 3.34 -36.72 -35.37
CA THR A 30 3.26 -38.20 -35.33
C THR A 30 2.72 -38.63 -33.96
N HIS A 31 1.43 -38.97 -33.94
CA HIS A 31 0.74 -40.02 -33.15
C HIS A 31 -0.75 -39.66 -32.95
N LEU A 32 -1.47 -39.49 -34.06
CA LEU A 32 -2.86 -39.00 -34.11
C LEU A 32 -3.92 -40.10 -33.91
N GLU A 33 -3.56 -41.28 -33.40
CA GLU A 33 -4.48 -42.43 -33.28
C GLU A 33 -4.83 -42.81 -31.83
N LEU A 34 -4.39 -42.02 -30.83
CA LEU A 34 -4.75 -42.20 -29.41
C LEU A 34 -5.19 -40.90 -28.69
N ASP A 35 -5.28 -39.78 -29.40
CA ASP A 35 -5.71 -38.49 -28.84
C ASP A 35 -7.24 -38.50 -28.62
N GLN A 36 -7.67 -39.09 -27.51
CA GLN A 36 -8.94 -38.71 -26.91
C GLN A 36 -8.80 -37.24 -26.47
N PRO A 37 -9.66 -36.31 -26.91
CA PRO A 37 -9.62 -34.95 -26.39
C PRO A 37 -9.80 -35.02 -24.88
N VAL A 38 -8.79 -34.58 -24.12
CA VAL A 38 -8.90 -34.45 -22.67
C VAL A 38 -10.09 -33.52 -22.41
N GLY A 39 -11.10 -34.03 -21.70
CA GLY A 39 -12.27 -33.25 -21.35
C GLY A 39 -11.85 -31.96 -20.62
N PRO A 40 -12.54 -30.81 -20.83
CA PRO A 40 -12.12 -29.53 -20.25
C PRO A 40 -11.90 -29.56 -18.72
N SER A 41 -12.65 -30.38 -17.98
CA SER A 41 -12.46 -30.56 -16.53
C SER A 41 -11.18 -31.31 -16.14
N GLU A 42 -10.60 -32.09 -17.05
CA GLU A 42 -9.40 -32.91 -16.82
C GLU A 42 -8.12 -32.25 -17.35
N ALA A 43 -8.22 -31.11 -18.04
CA ALA A 43 -7.09 -30.42 -18.67
C ALA A 43 -5.98 -30.06 -17.66
N LYS A 44 -6.32 -29.47 -16.49
CA LYS A 44 -5.36 -29.17 -15.41
C LYS A 44 -4.61 -30.40 -14.91
N ARG A 45 -5.29 -31.55 -14.84
CA ARG A 45 -4.67 -32.82 -14.41
C ARG A 45 -3.71 -33.33 -15.48
N SER A 46 -4.09 -33.25 -16.74
CA SER A 46 -3.21 -33.60 -17.86
C SER A 46 -1.93 -32.74 -17.88
N ILE A 47 -2.07 -31.42 -17.72
CA ILE A 47 -0.94 -30.48 -17.63
C ILE A 47 -0.03 -30.84 -16.45
N TYR A 48 -0.61 -31.06 -15.26
CA TYR A 48 0.15 -31.46 -14.09
C TYR A 48 0.89 -32.81 -14.31
N HIS A 49 0.23 -33.80 -14.92
CA HIS A 49 0.85 -35.10 -15.20
C HIS A 49 2.01 -34.99 -16.19
N SER A 50 1.86 -34.20 -17.26
CA SER A 50 2.96 -33.97 -18.21
C SER A 50 4.16 -33.32 -17.52
N VAL A 51 3.94 -32.31 -16.68
CA VAL A 51 5.00 -31.68 -15.90
C VAL A 51 5.64 -32.68 -14.92
N ALA A 52 4.83 -33.47 -14.21
CA ALA A 52 5.33 -34.46 -13.25
C ALA A 52 6.11 -35.61 -13.89
N LEU A 53 5.89 -35.91 -15.18
CA LEU A 53 6.58 -36.97 -15.90
C LEU A 53 7.82 -36.45 -16.66
N ASP A 54 7.69 -35.31 -17.32
CA ASP A 54 8.62 -34.89 -18.38
C ASP A 54 9.40 -33.61 -18.07
N ALA A 55 9.02 -32.81 -17.05
CA ALA A 55 9.73 -31.57 -16.74
C ALA A 55 11.17 -31.83 -16.28
N ALA A 56 12.12 -30.98 -16.69
CA ALA A 56 13.52 -31.14 -16.34
C ALA A 56 13.81 -30.87 -14.85
N ASP A 57 12.99 -30.04 -14.19
CA ASP A 57 13.16 -29.59 -12.80
C ASP A 57 12.23 -30.30 -11.81
N GLN A 58 12.19 -31.63 -11.89
CA GLN A 58 11.36 -32.52 -11.07
C GLN A 58 11.36 -32.22 -9.55
N LEU A 59 12.49 -31.83 -8.97
CA LEU A 59 12.55 -31.48 -7.54
C LEU A 59 11.68 -30.26 -7.20
N ARG A 60 11.67 -29.24 -8.08
CA ARG A 60 10.87 -28.02 -7.89
C ARG A 60 9.39 -28.36 -7.89
N HIS A 61 8.94 -29.17 -8.83
CA HIS A 61 7.54 -29.58 -8.92
C HIS A 61 7.09 -30.50 -7.77
N ARG A 62 7.97 -31.37 -7.26
CA ARG A 62 7.69 -32.17 -6.04
C ARG A 62 7.56 -31.28 -4.80
N ALA A 63 8.44 -30.29 -4.64
CA ALA A 63 8.35 -29.32 -3.56
C ALA A 63 7.09 -28.46 -3.70
N ALA A 64 6.77 -28.00 -4.91
CA ALA A 64 5.56 -27.24 -5.20
C ALA A 64 4.28 -28.03 -4.87
N TRP A 65 4.26 -29.32 -5.21
CA TRP A 65 3.15 -30.21 -4.83
C TRP A 65 3.04 -30.36 -3.31
N ALA A 66 4.15 -30.55 -2.59
CA ALA A 66 4.12 -30.63 -1.13
C ALA A 66 3.58 -29.34 -0.50
N LEU A 67 3.98 -28.16 -1.00
CA LEU A 67 3.46 -26.88 -0.56
C LEU A 67 1.96 -26.72 -0.87
N SER A 68 1.48 -27.21 -2.02
CA SER A 68 0.05 -27.17 -2.36
C SER A 68 -0.82 -28.05 -1.45
N GLN A 69 -0.23 -29.06 -0.78
CA GLN A 69 -0.92 -29.83 0.25
C GLN A 69 -0.97 -29.12 1.61
N VAL A 70 -0.16 -28.09 1.81
CA VAL A 70 -0.20 -27.24 3.01
C VAL A 70 -1.15 -26.07 2.79
N TYR A 71 -0.99 -25.32 1.70
CA TYR A 71 -1.81 -24.14 1.36
C TYR A 71 -2.96 -24.51 0.43
N VAL A 72 -3.82 -25.40 0.92
CA VAL A 72 -4.90 -26.02 0.14
C VAL A 72 -6.01 -25.04 -0.25
N THR A 73 -6.71 -25.36 -1.33
CA THR A 73 -7.93 -24.71 -1.81
C THR A 73 -8.96 -25.75 -2.22
N SER A 74 -10.22 -25.36 -2.45
CA SER A 74 -11.31 -26.30 -2.80
C SER A 74 -12.08 -25.85 -4.03
N GLU A 75 -12.25 -26.76 -5.00
CA GLU A 75 -13.10 -26.53 -6.18
C GLU A 75 -14.57 -26.31 -5.79
N LEU A 76 -15.05 -27.07 -4.79
CA LEU A 76 -16.44 -27.00 -4.32
C LEU A 76 -16.76 -25.63 -3.67
N MET A 77 -15.79 -25.06 -2.95
CA MET A 77 -15.93 -23.75 -2.30
C MET A 77 -15.65 -22.58 -3.25
N LEU A 78 -15.30 -22.85 -4.51
CA LEU A 78 -14.99 -21.88 -5.55
C LEU A 78 -15.94 -22.07 -6.75
N ASP A 79 -17.22 -22.32 -6.44
CA ASP A 79 -18.33 -22.48 -7.39
C ASP A 79 -18.13 -23.56 -8.46
N ASN A 80 -17.39 -24.63 -8.15
CA ASN A 80 -17.09 -25.73 -9.07
C ASN A 80 -16.49 -25.27 -10.40
N ARG A 81 -15.65 -24.23 -10.37
CA ARG A 81 -14.91 -23.70 -11.54
C ARG A 81 -13.77 -24.62 -11.98
N ALA A 82 -14.03 -25.92 -12.06
CA ALA A 82 -13.08 -26.96 -12.48
C ALA A 82 -12.53 -26.71 -13.89
N MET A 83 -13.31 -26.02 -14.74
CA MET A 83 -12.92 -25.68 -16.10
C MET A 83 -12.04 -24.44 -16.23
N ALA A 84 -11.90 -23.61 -15.18
CA ALA A 84 -11.05 -22.41 -15.20
C ALA A 84 -9.57 -22.78 -15.03
N GLN A 85 -8.94 -23.29 -16.09
CA GLN A 85 -7.57 -23.80 -16.07
C GLN A 85 -6.55 -22.75 -15.60
N GLU A 86 -6.63 -21.54 -16.12
CA GLU A 86 -5.64 -20.49 -15.85
C GLU A 86 -5.64 -20.11 -14.35
N MET A 87 -6.81 -20.09 -13.72
CA MET A 87 -6.98 -19.85 -12.29
C MET A 87 -6.23 -20.89 -11.44
N TRP A 88 -6.41 -22.18 -11.75
CA TRP A 88 -5.78 -23.27 -10.99
C TRP A 88 -4.28 -23.36 -11.23
N LEU A 89 -3.84 -23.20 -12.48
CA LEU A 89 -2.42 -23.25 -12.85
C LEU A 89 -1.66 -22.07 -12.24
N THR A 90 -2.23 -20.86 -12.30
CA THR A 90 -1.62 -19.66 -11.70
C THR A 90 -1.45 -19.81 -10.19
N TYR A 91 -2.43 -20.41 -9.50
CA TYR A 91 -2.29 -20.70 -8.08
C TYR A 91 -1.19 -21.73 -7.81
N HIS A 92 -1.07 -22.78 -8.64
CA HIS A 92 0.02 -23.75 -8.50
C HIS A 92 1.41 -23.14 -8.77
N ASP A 93 1.50 -22.21 -9.72
CA ASP A 93 2.75 -21.53 -10.10
C ASP A 93 3.35 -20.69 -8.96
N ILE A 94 2.54 -20.28 -7.98
CA ILE A 94 3.02 -19.69 -6.72
C ILE A 94 4.00 -20.67 -6.06
N PHE A 95 3.61 -21.93 -5.91
CA PHE A 95 4.42 -22.94 -5.25
C PHE A 95 5.65 -23.34 -6.07
N VAL A 96 5.54 -23.34 -7.41
CA VAL A 96 6.69 -23.57 -8.31
C VAL A 96 7.74 -22.46 -8.14
N ARG A 97 7.31 -21.19 -8.12
CA ARG A 97 8.19 -20.04 -7.92
C ARG A 97 8.85 -20.03 -6.53
N HIS A 98 8.08 -20.38 -5.50
CA HIS A 98 8.52 -20.35 -4.11
C HIS A 98 9.03 -21.69 -3.55
N ALA A 99 9.20 -22.73 -4.38
CA ALA A 99 9.60 -24.08 -3.99
C ALA A 99 10.85 -24.14 -3.09
N PHE A 100 11.80 -23.23 -3.30
CA PHE A 100 13.04 -23.11 -2.52
C PHE A 100 13.21 -21.71 -1.92
N GLY A 101 12.11 -20.96 -1.82
CA GLY A 101 12.07 -19.59 -1.30
C GLY A 101 11.89 -19.53 0.21
N ASN A 102 11.54 -18.35 0.71
CA ASN A 102 11.20 -18.16 2.12
C ASN A 102 9.68 -18.10 2.33
N LEU A 103 9.25 -18.46 3.54
CA LEU A 103 7.84 -18.52 3.92
C LEU A 103 7.10 -17.18 3.77
N ARG A 104 7.79 -16.05 4.04
CA ARG A 104 7.16 -14.72 3.99
C ARG A 104 6.69 -14.38 2.58
N ASP A 105 7.52 -14.64 1.57
CA ASP A 105 7.16 -14.34 0.19
C ASP A 105 6.08 -15.30 -0.34
N LEU A 106 6.17 -16.59 0.03
CA LEU A 106 5.12 -17.57 -0.28
C LEU A 106 3.77 -17.15 0.32
N LEU A 107 3.72 -16.86 1.62
CA LEU A 107 2.48 -16.43 2.29
C LEU A 107 1.94 -15.13 1.70
N ARG A 108 2.81 -14.18 1.34
CA ARG A 108 2.38 -12.95 0.67
C ARG A 108 1.68 -13.28 -0.65
N GLU A 109 2.26 -14.10 -1.51
CA GLU A 109 1.67 -14.39 -2.81
C GLU A 109 0.39 -15.24 -2.69
N VAL A 110 0.36 -16.22 -1.78
CA VAL A 110 -0.87 -16.97 -1.45
C VAL A 110 -1.97 -16.05 -0.95
N SER A 111 -1.67 -15.13 -0.02
CA SER A 111 -2.66 -14.20 0.55
C SER A 111 -3.23 -13.23 -0.49
N TYR A 112 -2.43 -12.84 -1.48
CA TYR A 112 -2.87 -11.96 -2.56
C TYR A 112 -3.53 -12.72 -3.71
N SER A 113 -3.54 -14.05 -3.71
CA SER A 113 -4.22 -14.82 -4.75
C SER A 113 -5.75 -14.65 -4.64
N PRO A 114 -6.45 -14.32 -5.73
CA PRO A 114 -7.92 -14.30 -5.73
C PRO A 114 -8.55 -15.67 -5.44
N VAL A 115 -7.84 -16.77 -5.72
CA VAL A 115 -8.28 -18.15 -5.42
C VAL A 115 -8.37 -18.34 -3.90
N MET A 116 -7.29 -18.02 -3.19
CA MET A 116 -7.25 -18.07 -1.73
C MET A 116 -8.19 -17.03 -1.12
N GLY A 117 -8.24 -15.84 -1.74
CA GLY A 117 -9.10 -14.73 -1.36
C GLY A 117 -10.56 -15.13 -1.23
N GLU A 118 -11.08 -15.84 -2.22
CA GLU A 118 -12.46 -16.33 -2.21
C GLU A 118 -12.62 -17.55 -1.30
N PHE A 119 -11.68 -18.50 -1.35
CA PHE A 119 -11.75 -19.74 -0.56
C PHE A 119 -11.86 -19.49 0.95
N LEU A 120 -11.14 -18.49 1.46
CA LEU A 120 -11.12 -18.13 2.88
C LEU A 120 -11.79 -16.80 3.19
N THR A 121 -12.71 -16.36 2.32
CA THR A 121 -13.57 -15.16 2.52
C THR A 121 -12.81 -13.87 2.86
N LEU A 122 -11.54 -13.81 2.45
CA LEU A 122 -10.68 -12.64 2.49
C LEU A 122 -11.14 -11.57 1.48
N LEU A 123 -11.60 -12.02 0.31
CA LEU A 123 -12.10 -11.18 -0.76
C LEU A 123 -13.38 -10.46 -0.31
N GLY A 124 -13.36 -9.12 -0.33
CA GLY A 124 -14.50 -8.29 0.06
C GLY A 124 -14.62 -8.04 1.58
N SER A 125 -13.71 -8.58 2.40
CA SER A 125 -13.63 -8.29 3.84
C SER A 125 -13.45 -6.78 4.08
N ARG A 126 -14.15 -6.22 5.09
CA ARG A 126 -14.18 -4.78 5.36
C ARG A 126 -13.80 -4.47 6.81
N SER A 127 -13.31 -3.26 7.04
CA SER A 127 -13.03 -2.74 8.39
C SER A 127 -14.30 -2.55 9.22
N LEU A 128 -14.12 -2.49 10.55
CA LEU A 128 -15.19 -2.33 11.56
C LEU A 128 -16.12 -1.15 11.30
N VAL A 129 -15.64 -0.15 10.56
CA VAL A 129 -16.41 0.99 10.09
C VAL A 129 -17.60 0.60 9.20
N PHE A 130 -17.42 -0.41 8.35
CA PHE A 130 -18.42 -0.83 7.37
C PHE A 130 -19.08 -2.17 7.71
N ASN A 131 -18.30 -3.11 8.24
CA ASN A 131 -18.78 -4.41 8.70
C ASN A 131 -17.75 -5.05 9.64
N LYS A 132 -18.13 -6.11 10.36
CA LYS A 132 -17.15 -6.92 11.10
C LYS A 132 -16.12 -7.51 10.11
N PRO A 133 -14.80 -7.34 10.33
CA PRO A 133 -13.77 -8.03 9.56
C PRO A 133 -13.95 -9.54 9.57
N ASP A 134 -13.78 -10.18 8.42
CA ASP A 134 -13.85 -11.64 8.32
C ASP A 134 -12.62 -12.29 9.00
N GLU A 135 -12.88 -13.21 9.92
CA GLU A 135 -11.86 -13.88 10.74
C GLU A 135 -11.33 -15.17 10.12
N ASN A 136 -11.95 -15.69 9.06
CA ASN A 136 -11.66 -17.01 8.50
C ASN A 136 -10.21 -17.10 8.02
N PHE A 137 -9.79 -16.20 7.10
CA PHE A 137 -8.41 -16.17 6.63
C PHE A 137 -7.38 -16.00 7.76
N ALA A 138 -7.65 -15.10 8.71
CA ALA A 138 -6.77 -14.87 9.86
C ALA A 138 -6.63 -16.12 10.75
N ARG A 139 -7.72 -16.87 10.94
CA ARG A 139 -7.72 -18.12 11.68
C ARG A 139 -6.93 -19.19 10.94
N GLU A 140 -7.25 -19.45 9.68
CA GLU A 140 -6.66 -20.57 8.94
C GLU A 140 -5.17 -20.36 8.66
N ILE A 141 -4.75 -19.12 8.38
CA ILE A 141 -3.31 -18.85 8.17
C ILE A 141 -2.50 -19.15 9.42
N MET A 142 -3.02 -18.85 10.62
CA MET A 142 -2.36 -19.17 11.88
C MET A 142 -2.51 -20.64 12.26
N GLN A 143 -3.73 -21.17 12.16
CA GLN A 143 -4.11 -22.49 12.67
C GLN A 143 -3.63 -23.63 11.79
N LEU A 144 -3.93 -23.58 10.49
CA LEU A 144 -3.72 -24.70 9.58
C LEU A 144 -2.43 -24.55 8.79
N PHE A 145 -2.05 -23.32 8.45
CA PHE A 145 -0.98 -23.09 7.48
C PHE A 145 0.37 -22.72 8.09
N THR A 146 0.42 -22.35 9.38
CA THR A 146 1.68 -21.88 10.00
C THR A 146 1.90 -22.42 11.42
N ILE A 147 1.42 -21.72 12.43
CA ILE A 147 1.88 -21.83 13.83
C ILE A 147 1.08 -22.83 14.67
N GLY A 148 -0.10 -23.25 14.21
CA GLY A 148 -0.91 -24.24 14.89
C GLY A 148 -1.64 -23.71 16.13
N LEU A 149 -2.46 -24.58 16.72
CA LEU A 149 -3.30 -24.28 17.89
C LEU A 149 -2.52 -24.11 19.19
N TYR A 150 -1.40 -24.80 19.33
CA TYR A 150 -0.65 -24.88 20.58
C TYR A 150 0.82 -24.54 20.38
N GLN A 151 1.39 -23.85 21.35
CA GLN A 151 2.81 -23.55 21.38
C GLN A 151 3.62 -24.86 21.51
N LEU A 152 4.73 -24.92 20.80
CA LEU A 152 5.60 -26.09 20.76
C LEU A 152 7.00 -25.72 21.26
N ASN A 153 7.59 -26.64 22.01
CA ASN A 153 9.01 -26.67 22.32
C ASN A 153 9.84 -26.85 21.04
N PRO A 154 11.15 -26.54 21.05
CA PRO A 154 12.05 -26.78 19.92
C PRO A 154 12.06 -28.22 19.39
N ASP A 155 11.74 -29.19 20.24
CA ASP A 155 11.68 -30.62 19.89
C ASP A 155 10.31 -31.03 19.31
N GLY A 156 9.38 -30.09 19.13
CA GLY A 156 8.03 -30.31 18.61
C GLY A 156 7.02 -30.83 19.63
N THR A 157 7.42 -31.02 20.90
CA THR A 157 6.47 -31.37 21.96
C THR A 157 5.67 -30.13 22.40
N ALA A 158 4.42 -30.32 22.80
CA ALA A 158 3.58 -29.19 23.17
C ALA A 158 4.01 -28.56 24.51
N GLU A 159 4.09 -27.23 24.52
CA GLU A 159 4.37 -26.46 25.72
C GLU A 159 3.16 -26.51 26.67
N ARG A 160 3.46 -26.59 27.97
CA ARG A 160 2.45 -26.77 29.01
C ARG A 160 2.60 -25.71 30.08
N SER A 161 1.48 -25.16 30.51
CA SER A 161 1.39 -24.30 31.68
C SER A 161 1.87 -25.04 32.94
N PRO A 162 2.17 -24.32 34.05
CA PRO A 162 2.50 -24.94 35.33
C PRO A 162 1.45 -25.93 35.87
N ARG A 163 0.21 -25.88 35.36
CA ARG A 163 -0.88 -26.80 35.71
C ARG A 163 -1.03 -27.98 34.74
N GLY A 164 -0.10 -28.13 33.79
CA GLY A 164 -0.08 -29.23 32.81
C GLY A 164 -0.97 -29.04 31.57
N ALA A 165 -1.78 -27.98 31.51
CA ALA A 165 -2.61 -27.66 30.34
C ALA A 165 -1.76 -27.16 29.17
N LEU A 166 -2.15 -27.53 27.94
CA LEU A 166 -1.51 -27.05 26.71
C LEU A 166 -1.64 -25.53 26.60
N MET A 167 -0.57 -24.87 26.16
CA MET A 167 -0.57 -23.42 25.94
C MET A 167 -1.05 -23.09 24.53
N SER A 168 -2.12 -22.31 24.42
CA SER A 168 -2.64 -21.85 23.13
C SER A 168 -1.66 -20.89 22.46
N THR A 169 -1.55 -20.97 21.13
CA THR A 169 -0.73 -20.04 20.35
C THR A 169 -1.36 -18.65 20.26
N TYR A 170 -2.69 -18.58 20.25
CA TYR A 170 -3.46 -17.36 20.16
C TYR A 170 -4.83 -17.55 20.81
N GLU A 171 -5.51 -16.45 21.13
CA GLU A 171 -6.89 -16.46 21.59
C GLU A 171 -7.77 -15.65 20.62
N LEU A 172 -9.07 -15.57 20.92
CA LEU A 172 -10.03 -14.84 20.09
C LEU A 172 -9.63 -13.37 19.82
N PRO A 173 -9.06 -12.62 20.79
CA PRO A 173 -8.59 -11.26 20.53
C PRO A 173 -7.52 -11.14 19.45
N GLU A 174 -6.55 -12.04 19.43
CA GLU A 174 -5.48 -12.03 18.44
C GLU A 174 -6.06 -12.36 17.05
N ILE A 175 -7.01 -13.30 16.94
CA ILE A 175 -7.73 -13.57 15.68
C ILE A 175 -8.45 -12.33 15.16
N ALA A 176 -9.22 -11.65 16.03
CA ALA A 176 -9.94 -10.43 15.64
C ALA A 176 -9.00 -9.29 15.22
N SER A 177 -7.84 -9.16 15.89
CA SER A 177 -6.80 -8.20 15.52
C SER A 177 -6.20 -8.51 14.15
N PHE A 178 -5.86 -9.78 13.89
CA PHE A 178 -5.31 -10.21 12.61
C PHE A 178 -6.32 -10.10 11.48
N ALA A 179 -7.60 -10.39 11.72
CA ALA A 179 -8.69 -10.20 10.76
C ALA A 179 -8.73 -8.75 10.22
N ARG A 180 -8.50 -7.76 11.09
CA ARG A 180 -8.40 -6.35 10.69
C ARG A 180 -7.25 -6.08 9.71
N ALA A 181 -6.14 -6.81 9.83
CA ALA A 181 -5.00 -6.72 8.91
C ALA A 181 -5.30 -7.25 7.49
N TRP A 182 -6.43 -7.93 7.31
CA TRP A 182 -6.84 -8.60 6.07
C TRP A 182 -8.08 -7.97 5.43
N THR A 183 -8.42 -6.74 5.80
CA THR A 183 -9.54 -6.00 5.23
C THR A 183 -9.15 -5.24 3.95
N GLY A 184 -10.13 -5.02 3.08
CA GLY A 184 -10.02 -4.20 1.87
C GLY A 184 -9.55 -4.93 0.61
N PHE A 185 -9.37 -6.25 0.64
CA PHE A 185 -8.94 -6.99 -0.55
C PHE A 185 -10.08 -7.10 -1.56
N THR A 186 -9.81 -6.72 -2.81
CA THR A 186 -10.73 -6.79 -3.95
C THR A 186 -10.02 -7.42 -5.16
N ARG A 187 -10.78 -7.97 -6.11
CA ARG A 187 -10.21 -8.44 -7.37
C ARG A 187 -9.53 -7.29 -8.11
N ALA A 188 -8.47 -7.62 -8.84
CA ALA A 188 -7.97 -6.70 -9.87
C ALA A 188 -9.05 -6.50 -10.94
N GLU A 189 -8.97 -5.38 -11.65
CA GLU A 189 -9.86 -5.13 -12.78
C GLU A 189 -9.67 -6.22 -13.86
N PRO A 190 -10.72 -6.62 -14.56
CA PRO A 190 -10.61 -7.62 -15.60
C PRO A 190 -9.76 -7.15 -16.78
N ARG A 191 -9.05 -8.07 -17.43
CA ARG A 191 -8.23 -7.78 -18.63
C ARG A 191 -8.49 -8.73 -19.79
N SER A 192 -8.24 -8.27 -21.01
CA SER A 192 -8.40 -9.07 -22.23
C SER A 192 -7.16 -9.95 -22.44
N ASN A 193 -7.29 -11.28 -22.33
CA ASN A 193 -6.25 -12.33 -22.37
C ASN A 193 -6.19 -13.21 -21.09
N ILE A 194 -7.24 -13.19 -20.27
CA ILE A 194 -7.46 -14.22 -19.25
C ILE A 194 -8.67 -15.04 -19.65
N GLU A 195 -8.69 -16.29 -19.20
CA GLU A 195 -9.86 -17.16 -19.31
C GLU A 195 -11.09 -16.51 -18.64
N SER A 196 -12.21 -16.44 -19.37
CA SER A 196 -13.50 -16.01 -18.83
C SER A 196 -14.12 -17.13 -17.99
N ASP A 197 -14.85 -16.79 -16.94
CA ASP A 197 -15.61 -17.80 -16.19
C ASP A 197 -16.78 -18.37 -17.02
N GLN A 198 -17.42 -19.43 -16.50
CA GLN A 198 -18.47 -20.18 -17.19
C GLN A 198 -19.72 -19.35 -17.51
N ASP A 199 -19.92 -18.20 -16.84
CA ASP A 199 -21.08 -17.32 -17.02
C ASP A 199 -20.82 -16.17 -18.00
N GLY A 200 -19.60 -16.09 -18.56
CA GLY A 200 -19.20 -15.02 -19.48
C GLY A 200 -18.93 -13.68 -18.79
N GLU A 201 -18.95 -13.65 -17.46
CA GLU A 201 -18.57 -12.48 -16.69
C GLU A 201 -17.04 -12.50 -16.51
N PRO A 202 -16.34 -11.38 -16.78
CA PRO A 202 -14.89 -11.39 -16.75
C PRO A 202 -14.40 -11.25 -15.29
N LEU A 203 -14.47 -12.30 -14.47
CA LEU A 203 -13.84 -12.26 -13.15
C LEU A 203 -12.32 -12.43 -13.25
N ASN A 204 -11.56 -11.42 -12.81
CA ASN A 204 -10.10 -11.57 -12.71
C ASN A 204 -9.74 -12.50 -11.54
N SER A 205 -9.50 -13.77 -11.86
CA SER A 205 -9.09 -14.83 -10.92
C SER A 205 -7.64 -15.27 -11.08
N VAL A 206 -6.86 -14.48 -11.82
CA VAL A 206 -5.46 -14.77 -12.16
C VAL A 206 -4.55 -13.76 -11.49
N ASP A 207 -4.85 -12.47 -11.63
CA ASP A 207 -3.98 -11.41 -11.12
C ASP A 207 -4.11 -11.24 -9.61
N PRO A 208 -3.04 -10.82 -8.91
CA PRO A 208 -3.08 -10.53 -7.49
C PRO A 208 -4.20 -9.54 -7.12
N MET A 209 -4.92 -9.84 -6.04
CA MET A 209 -5.91 -8.96 -5.43
C MET A 209 -5.29 -7.61 -5.07
N ARG A 210 -6.11 -6.57 -5.16
CA ARG A 210 -5.74 -5.19 -4.82
C ARG A 210 -6.36 -4.79 -3.49
N ILE A 211 -5.75 -3.84 -2.80
CA ILE A 211 -6.32 -3.26 -1.59
C ILE A 211 -7.11 -2.01 -1.96
N ASN A 212 -8.41 -2.03 -1.70
CA ASN A 212 -9.26 -0.86 -1.69
C ASN A 212 -9.10 -0.14 -0.34
N ALA A 213 -8.40 1.00 -0.36
CA ALA A 213 -8.11 1.79 0.84
C ALA A 213 -9.37 2.20 1.61
N THR A 214 -10.51 2.39 0.94
CA THR A 214 -11.78 2.76 1.59
C THR A 214 -12.24 1.70 2.57
N PHE A 215 -12.06 0.41 2.25
CA PHE A 215 -12.50 -0.70 3.12
C PHE A 215 -11.38 -1.23 4.02
N ARG A 216 -10.17 -0.66 3.91
CA ARG A 216 -9.00 -1.04 4.70
C ARG A 216 -9.14 -0.50 6.11
N ASP A 217 -8.84 -1.34 7.10
CA ASP A 217 -8.67 -0.89 8.46
C ASP A 217 -7.32 -0.16 8.60
N GLU A 218 -7.35 1.06 9.11
CA GLU A 218 -6.18 1.93 9.29
C GLU A 218 -5.63 1.96 10.72
N LEU A 219 -6.39 1.51 11.72
CA LEU A 219 -5.98 1.64 13.13
C LEU A 219 -4.89 0.61 13.47
N PRO A 220 -4.15 0.74 14.58
CA PRO A 220 -3.15 -0.25 14.98
C PRO A 220 -3.70 -1.66 15.14
N LYS A 221 -2.87 -2.66 14.81
CA LYS A 221 -3.15 -4.09 14.99
C LYS A 221 -2.16 -4.63 16.00
N MET A 222 -2.63 -5.47 16.91
CA MET A 222 -1.77 -6.21 17.83
C MET A 222 -1.09 -7.39 17.11
N ASP A 223 0.14 -7.72 17.51
CA ASP A 223 0.82 -8.96 17.16
C ASP A 223 0.42 -10.12 18.10
N LEU A 224 1.01 -11.31 17.90
CA LEU A 224 0.76 -12.50 18.72
C LEU A 224 1.28 -12.40 20.16
N HIS A 225 2.20 -11.47 20.42
CA HIS A 225 2.83 -11.24 21.71
C HIS A 225 2.24 -10.04 22.45
N ARG A 226 1.10 -9.53 21.96
CA ARG A 226 0.38 -8.38 22.53
C ARG A 226 1.23 -7.09 22.52
N GLY A 227 2.15 -6.95 21.57
CA GLY A 227 2.67 -5.68 21.04
C GLY A 227 1.86 -5.24 19.82
N HIS A 228 2.29 -4.18 19.12
CA HIS A 228 1.69 -3.75 17.86
C HIS A 228 2.52 -4.19 16.65
N ILE A 229 1.82 -4.49 15.55
CA ILE A 229 2.43 -4.77 14.25
C ILE A 229 3.15 -3.49 13.80
N GLY A 230 4.47 -3.46 14.01
CA GLY A 230 5.33 -2.34 13.66
C GLY A 230 6.14 -1.74 14.80
N ASP A 231 6.03 -2.25 16.03
CA ASP A 231 6.85 -1.80 17.18
C ASP A 231 8.37 -1.92 16.94
N GLN A 232 8.78 -2.78 16.01
CA GLN A 232 10.18 -2.98 15.61
C GLN A 232 10.62 -2.12 14.41
N LEU A 233 9.75 -1.23 13.92
CA LEU A 233 10.02 -0.36 12.79
C LEU A 233 10.27 1.09 13.28
N PRO A 234 11.11 1.87 12.56
CA PRO A 234 11.28 3.28 12.86
C PRO A 234 9.99 4.06 12.60
N LEU A 235 9.85 5.22 13.25
CA LEU A 235 8.78 6.15 12.89
C LEU A 235 9.04 6.71 11.49
N CYS A 236 7.98 6.94 10.73
CA CYS A 236 8.10 7.55 9.39
C CYS A 236 8.68 8.98 9.46
N ILE A 237 8.48 9.70 10.57
CA ILE A 237 9.07 11.03 10.81
C ILE A 237 10.58 10.99 11.09
N ASP A 238 11.10 9.83 11.50
CA ASP A 238 12.52 9.63 11.80
C ASP A 238 13.31 9.17 10.56
N LEU A 239 12.62 8.92 9.45
CA LEU A 239 13.30 8.63 8.19
C LEU A 239 14.14 9.86 7.78
N PRO A 240 15.39 9.67 7.33
CA PRO A 240 16.21 10.78 6.89
C PRO A 240 15.52 11.60 5.79
N PRO A 241 15.65 12.94 5.81
CA PRO A 241 15.10 13.79 4.76
C PRO A 241 15.70 13.38 3.41
N ARG A 242 14.88 13.34 2.37
CA ARG A 242 15.25 12.86 1.03
C ARG A 242 15.82 11.44 1.03
N SER A 243 15.27 10.55 1.86
CA SER A 243 15.65 9.14 1.91
C SER A 243 15.67 8.44 0.53
N PHE A 244 14.89 8.94 -0.42
CA PHE A 244 14.85 8.47 -1.81
C PHE A 244 16.16 8.71 -2.61
N LEU A 245 17.09 9.52 -2.09
CA LEU A 245 18.42 9.79 -2.65
C LEU A 245 19.55 9.07 -1.90
N LEU A 246 19.25 8.39 -0.80
CA LEU A 246 20.28 7.78 0.05
C LEU A 246 20.68 6.39 -0.46
N ARG A 247 21.89 5.97 -0.11
CA ARG A 247 22.38 4.61 -0.34
C ARG A 247 21.36 3.58 0.16
N GLY A 248 21.11 2.58 -0.67
CA GLY A 248 20.15 1.51 -0.39
C GLY A 248 18.70 1.86 -0.77
N ALA A 249 18.41 3.10 -1.19
CA ALA A 249 17.11 3.44 -1.75
C ALA A 249 16.81 2.56 -2.97
N ARG A 250 15.60 2.01 -3.03
CA ARG A 250 15.16 1.06 -4.05
C ARG A 250 14.07 1.67 -4.90
N TRP A 251 14.18 1.50 -6.20
CA TRP A 251 13.22 1.95 -7.20
C TRP A 251 12.79 0.77 -8.05
N ARG A 252 11.48 0.69 -8.33
CA ARG A 252 10.91 -0.30 -9.25
C ARG A 252 10.08 0.38 -10.32
N ASP A 253 10.07 -0.20 -11.51
CA ASP A 253 9.21 0.25 -12.60
C ASP A 253 7.74 0.10 -12.20
N ALA A 254 6.98 1.21 -12.25
CA ALA A 254 5.59 1.27 -11.79
C ALA A 254 4.55 1.13 -12.92
N VAL A 255 4.96 0.79 -14.15
CA VAL A 255 4.08 0.75 -15.33
C VAL A 255 2.89 -0.21 -15.18
N GLN A 256 2.98 -1.26 -14.36
CA GLN A 256 2.00 -2.36 -14.37
C GLN A 256 0.78 -2.20 -13.45
N GLU A 257 0.78 -1.28 -12.48
CA GLU A 257 -0.26 -1.25 -11.44
C GLU A 257 -1.54 -0.43 -11.79
N TYR A 258 -1.55 0.39 -12.84
CA TYR A 258 -2.65 1.35 -13.09
C TYR A 258 -3.58 1.08 -14.29
N PHE A 259 -3.28 0.12 -15.16
CA PHE A 259 -4.01 -0.04 -16.44
C PHE A 259 -4.95 -1.25 -16.45
N SER A 260 -6.22 -1.02 -16.12
CA SER A 260 -7.31 -1.95 -16.46
C SER A 260 -7.63 -1.83 -17.95
N SER A 261 -7.46 -2.91 -18.71
CA SER A 261 -7.56 -2.89 -20.17
C SER A 261 -9.01 -2.94 -20.67
N SER A 262 -9.52 -1.81 -21.15
CA SER A 262 -10.50 -1.75 -22.25
C SER A 262 -10.09 -0.63 -23.21
N GLY A 263 -9.99 -0.92 -24.51
CA GLY A 263 -9.61 0.04 -25.56
C GLY A 263 -8.13 0.14 -25.92
N GLU A 264 -7.22 -0.40 -25.10
CA GLU A 264 -5.77 -0.44 -25.42
C GLU A 264 -5.51 -1.13 -26.76
N ALA A 265 -5.96 -2.38 -26.91
CA ALA A 265 -5.67 -3.20 -28.09
C ALA A 265 -6.16 -2.52 -29.38
N GLY A 266 -7.31 -1.85 -29.33
CA GLY A 266 -7.84 -1.09 -30.46
C GLY A 266 -7.00 0.15 -30.80
N CYS A 267 -6.57 0.91 -29.80
CA CYS A 267 -5.72 2.08 -30.02
C CYS A 267 -4.32 1.73 -30.47
N ARG A 268 -3.79 0.60 -29.99
CA ARG A 268 -2.53 0.02 -30.47
C ARG A 268 -2.60 -0.28 -31.96
N ALA A 269 -3.60 -1.06 -32.39
CA ALA A 269 -3.78 -1.41 -33.79
C ALA A 269 -3.95 -0.18 -34.69
N ARG A 270 -4.65 0.86 -34.22
CA ARG A 270 -4.79 2.14 -34.96
C ARG A 270 -3.46 2.88 -35.10
N CYS A 271 -2.65 2.90 -34.04
CA CYS A 271 -1.32 3.49 -34.08
C CYS A 271 -0.39 2.71 -35.00
N GLU A 272 -0.50 1.37 -35.04
CA GLU A 272 0.33 0.50 -35.90
C GLU A 272 0.12 0.77 -37.38
N ASN A 273 -1.10 1.19 -37.73
CA ASN A 273 -1.51 1.53 -39.08
C ASN A 273 -1.31 3.01 -39.45
N GLU A 274 -0.88 3.87 -38.51
CA GLU A 274 -0.64 5.30 -38.74
C GLU A 274 0.88 5.57 -38.78
N PRO A 275 1.48 5.86 -39.96
CA PRO A 275 2.93 6.00 -40.12
C PRO A 275 3.59 7.05 -39.23
N ARG A 276 2.84 8.09 -38.85
CA ARG A 276 3.33 9.15 -37.94
C ARG A 276 3.11 8.84 -36.47
N CYS A 277 2.31 7.82 -36.16
CA CYS A 277 2.01 7.46 -34.79
C CYS A 277 3.20 6.74 -34.16
N ARG A 278 3.71 7.32 -33.07
CA ARG A 278 4.73 6.72 -32.22
C ARG A 278 4.16 6.40 -30.84
N PHE A 279 3.19 7.20 -30.39
CA PHE A 279 2.52 7.04 -29.12
C PHE A 279 1.02 7.14 -29.32
N TYR A 280 0.24 6.35 -28.59
CA TYR A 280 -1.20 6.46 -28.58
C TYR A 280 -1.70 6.56 -27.15
N SER A 281 -2.73 7.36 -26.93
CA SER A 281 -3.50 7.30 -25.71
C SER A 281 -4.86 6.63 -25.93
N PHE A 282 -5.38 5.93 -24.93
CA PHE A 282 -6.60 5.14 -25.02
C PHE A 282 -7.57 5.42 -23.86
N TRP A 283 -8.87 5.32 -24.15
CA TRP A 283 -9.97 5.51 -23.21
C TRP A 283 -10.86 4.27 -23.14
N LYS A 284 -11.58 4.10 -22.02
CA LYS A 284 -12.53 2.99 -21.79
C LYS A 284 -13.63 2.86 -22.86
N ASN A 285 -13.89 3.92 -23.63
CA ASN A 285 -14.87 3.94 -24.72
C ASN A 285 -14.26 3.66 -26.12
N ASN A 286 -13.05 3.07 -26.19
CA ASN A 286 -12.29 2.79 -27.42
C ASN A 286 -11.87 4.04 -28.22
N TRP A 287 -11.99 5.25 -27.66
CA TRP A 287 -11.42 6.44 -28.29
C TRP A 287 -9.89 6.43 -28.15
N CYS A 288 -9.18 6.98 -29.15
CA CYS A 288 -7.73 6.98 -29.21
C CYS A 288 -7.19 8.33 -29.68
N ARG A 289 -6.08 8.79 -29.09
CA ARG A 289 -5.30 9.92 -29.60
C ARG A 289 -3.92 9.44 -30.04
N LEU A 290 -3.63 9.57 -31.32
CA LEU A 290 -2.36 9.14 -31.93
C LEU A 290 -1.41 10.34 -32.01
N THR A 291 -0.15 10.17 -31.63
CA THR A 291 0.83 11.28 -31.55
C THR A 291 2.21 10.84 -32.02
N GLU A 292 2.95 11.81 -32.58
CA GLU A 292 4.30 11.62 -33.10
C GLU A 292 5.37 11.83 -32.00
N THR A 293 5.09 12.68 -31.01
CA THR A 293 5.96 12.97 -29.84
C THR A 293 5.18 12.81 -28.52
N CYS A 294 5.89 12.67 -27.40
CA CYS A 294 5.30 12.45 -26.07
C CYS A 294 4.84 13.76 -25.38
N ASP A 295 4.94 14.90 -26.06
CA ASP A 295 4.78 16.24 -25.48
C ASP A 295 3.33 16.67 -25.28
N VAL A 296 2.36 15.76 -25.46
CA VAL A 296 0.93 16.13 -25.65
C VAL A 296 -0.03 15.60 -24.57
N MET A 297 0.49 15.13 -23.44
CA MET A 297 -0.28 15.01 -22.20
C MET A 297 -0.17 16.34 -21.44
N ARG A 298 -1.25 16.81 -20.80
CA ARG A 298 -1.10 17.97 -19.90
C ARG A 298 -0.18 17.56 -18.75
N GLU A 299 0.63 18.48 -18.28
CA GLU A 299 1.48 18.29 -17.09
C GLU A 299 0.67 17.84 -15.86
N ALA A 300 -0.62 18.19 -15.83
CA ALA A 300 -1.63 17.76 -14.86
C ALA A 300 -2.01 16.27 -14.92
N ASP A 301 -1.64 15.52 -15.97
CA ASP A 301 -2.07 14.12 -16.18
C ASP A 301 -0.97 13.10 -15.81
N ARG A 302 0.16 13.55 -15.22
CA ARG A 302 1.30 12.70 -14.83
C ARG A 302 1.47 12.71 -13.31
N PRO A 303 1.18 11.61 -12.58
CA PRO A 303 1.44 11.56 -11.16
C PRO A 303 2.95 11.47 -10.92
N GLY A 304 3.43 12.17 -9.90
CA GLY A 304 4.79 12.05 -9.42
C GLY A 304 5.74 13.16 -9.82
N PHE A 305 6.91 13.14 -9.20
CA PHE A 305 7.91 14.17 -9.24
C PHE A 305 8.79 14.06 -10.50
N LYS A 306 8.84 15.12 -11.32
CA LYS A 306 9.61 15.12 -12.58
C LYS A 306 11.10 15.31 -12.32
N ILE A 307 11.91 14.38 -12.84
CA ILE A 307 13.36 14.40 -12.76
C ILE A 307 13.96 14.28 -14.17
N ASN A 308 14.92 15.14 -14.48
CA ASN A 308 15.63 15.09 -15.74
C ASN A 308 16.70 13.98 -15.71
N GLY A 309 16.63 13.03 -16.63
CA GLY A 309 17.53 11.88 -16.73
C GLY A 309 18.98 12.21 -17.15
N SER A 310 19.31 13.48 -17.37
CA SER A 310 20.65 13.94 -17.76
C SER A 310 21.29 14.91 -16.76
N THR A 311 20.50 15.69 -16.02
CA THR A 311 21.03 16.70 -15.07
C THR A 311 20.86 16.32 -13.60
N SER A 312 20.04 15.31 -13.31
CA SER A 312 19.93 14.72 -11.98
C SER A 312 20.82 13.48 -11.85
N ALA A 313 21.48 13.34 -10.71
CA ALA A 313 22.21 12.12 -10.37
C ALA A 313 21.26 10.91 -10.26
N LEU A 314 20.09 11.09 -9.62
CA LEU A 314 19.05 10.06 -9.55
C LEU A 314 18.48 9.77 -10.94
N GLY A 315 18.17 10.82 -11.71
CA GLY A 315 17.69 10.69 -13.07
C GLY A 315 18.64 9.90 -13.98
N ALA A 316 19.95 10.16 -13.89
CA ALA A 316 20.95 9.44 -14.66
C ALA A 316 21.04 7.95 -14.29
N LEU A 317 20.94 7.61 -13.01
CA LEU A 317 20.94 6.21 -12.56
C LEU A 317 19.68 5.47 -12.99
N LEU A 318 18.51 6.07 -12.82
CA LEU A 318 17.24 5.48 -13.26
C LEU A 318 17.19 5.35 -14.79
N CYS A 319 17.76 6.31 -15.52
CA CYS A 319 17.89 6.29 -16.98
C CYS A 319 18.73 5.09 -17.49
N GLY A 320 19.66 4.59 -16.66
CA GLY A 320 20.58 3.53 -17.05
C GLY A 320 21.49 3.94 -18.22
N SER A 321 21.79 2.98 -19.10
CA SER A 321 22.58 3.25 -20.30
C SER A 321 21.80 4.07 -21.34
N LYS A 322 22.49 4.91 -22.12
CA LYS A 322 21.85 5.69 -23.21
C LYS A 322 22.10 5.05 -24.57
N THR A 323 21.14 5.18 -25.48
CA THR A 323 21.32 4.84 -26.90
C THR A 323 22.20 5.90 -27.59
N SER A 324 22.63 5.62 -28.83
CA SER A 324 23.33 6.59 -29.68
C SER A 324 22.51 7.86 -29.96
N MET A 325 21.19 7.82 -29.77
CA MET A 325 20.28 8.96 -29.92
C MET A 325 20.02 9.70 -28.59
N GLY A 326 20.70 9.33 -27.49
CA GLY A 326 20.55 9.96 -26.17
C GLY A 326 19.36 9.48 -25.34
N ASP A 327 18.65 8.45 -25.81
CA ASP A 327 17.48 7.87 -25.15
C ASP A 327 17.89 6.90 -24.02
N CYS A 328 17.20 6.94 -22.88
CA CYS A 328 17.42 6.00 -21.76
C CYS A 328 17.09 4.54 -22.11
N ARG A 329 17.84 3.61 -21.52
CA ARG A 329 17.52 2.18 -21.42
C ARG A 329 17.30 1.85 -19.94
N PHE A 330 16.04 1.92 -19.53
CA PHE A 330 15.60 1.73 -18.15
C PHE A 330 15.79 0.29 -17.66
N SER A 331 16.10 0.16 -16.36
CA SER A 331 16.05 -1.12 -15.63
C SER A 331 14.72 -1.22 -14.89
N SER A 332 14.17 -2.43 -14.74
CA SER A 332 12.92 -2.63 -13.98
C SER A 332 13.09 -2.45 -12.48
N ASN A 333 14.32 -2.61 -11.98
CA ASN A 333 14.69 -2.44 -10.58
C ASN A 333 16.04 -1.73 -10.50
N VAL A 334 16.15 -0.74 -9.61
CA VAL A 334 17.37 0.03 -9.36
C VAL A 334 17.56 0.18 -7.86
N MET A 335 18.78 -0.04 -7.38
CA MET A 335 19.18 0.23 -6.00
C MET A 335 20.34 1.23 -6.03
N LEU A 336 20.32 2.20 -5.13
CA LEU A 336 21.39 3.20 -5.05
C LEU A 336 22.59 2.65 -4.27
N ASP A 337 23.77 2.65 -4.87
CA ASP A 337 25.00 2.17 -4.23
C ASP A 337 25.70 3.26 -3.37
N ALA A 338 25.25 4.52 -3.48
CA ALA A 338 25.79 5.66 -2.76
C ALA A 338 24.71 6.73 -2.52
N ASP A 339 24.98 7.63 -1.58
CA ASP A 339 24.15 8.82 -1.38
C ASP A 339 24.32 9.77 -2.57
N LEU A 340 23.21 10.27 -3.09
CA LEU A 340 23.19 11.18 -4.21
C LEU A 340 22.95 12.61 -3.73
N PRO A 341 23.69 13.61 -4.27
CA PRO A 341 23.33 14.99 -4.05
C PRO A 341 21.99 15.29 -4.71
N CYS A 342 21.12 16.02 -4.02
CA CYS A 342 19.89 16.52 -4.64
C CYS A 342 20.24 17.51 -5.76
N SER A 343 19.48 17.47 -6.85
CA SER A 343 19.60 18.41 -7.98
C SER A 343 18.32 19.22 -8.16
N GLY A 344 18.45 20.55 -8.14
CA GLY A 344 17.34 21.47 -8.35
C GLY A 344 16.18 21.23 -7.39
N ARG A 345 15.06 20.77 -7.93
CA ARG A 345 13.79 20.62 -7.19
C ARG A 345 13.77 19.40 -6.27
N GLU A 346 14.68 18.45 -6.48
CA GLU A 346 14.86 17.32 -5.54
C GLU A 346 15.25 17.82 -4.15
N CYS A 347 15.87 19.00 -4.08
CA CYS A 347 16.27 19.60 -2.82
C CYS A 347 15.09 20.18 -2.02
N ALA A 348 13.91 20.33 -2.63
CA ALA A 348 12.72 20.95 -2.05
C ALA A 348 11.63 19.95 -1.63
N VAL A 349 11.85 18.65 -1.84
CA VAL A 349 10.91 17.56 -1.54
C VAL A 349 11.56 16.54 -0.61
N ASP A 350 10.86 16.11 0.44
CA ASP A 350 11.38 15.15 1.42
C ASP A 350 10.76 13.76 1.27
N ASP A 351 9.50 13.69 0.84
CA ASP A 351 8.78 12.46 0.52
C ASP A 351 8.50 12.43 -0.98
N VAL A 352 8.82 11.32 -1.64
CA VAL A 352 8.54 11.10 -3.07
C VAL A 352 8.12 9.66 -3.24
N ARG A 353 6.92 9.44 -3.78
CA ARG A 353 6.41 8.09 -4.07
C ARG A 353 6.71 7.65 -5.49
N TYR A 354 6.47 8.54 -6.46
CA TYR A 354 6.66 8.25 -7.88
C TYR A 354 7.55 9.33 -8.50
N VAL A 355 8.48 8.91 -9.34
CA VAL A 355 9.33 9.80 -10.13
C VAL A 355 9.06 9.58 -11.61
N ASN A 356 8.98 10.70 -12.34
CA ASN A 356 8.97 10.72 -13.79
C ASN A 356 10.38 11.00 -14.30
N VAL A 357 11.08 10.01 -14.84
CA VAL A 357 12.41 10.23 -15.44
C VAL A 357 12.25 10.49 -16.93
N GLU A 358 12.82 11.59 -17.44
CA GLU A 358 12.77 11.94 -18.87
C GLU A 358 14.17 12.24 -19.44
N SER A 359 14.53 11.63 -20.58
CA SER A 359 15.75 11.96 -21.35
C SER A 359 15.54 11.71 -22.84
N GLY A 360 15.74 12.75 -23.66
CA GLY A 360 15.52 12.67 -25.09
C GLY A 360 14.05 12.33 -25.41
N ARG A 361 13.82 11.18 -26.05
CA ARG A 361 12.47 10.67 -26.41
C ARG A 361 12.02 9.49 -25.54
N SER A 362 12.65 9.28 -24.39
CA SER A 362 12.29 8.19 -23.47
C SER A 362 11.97 8.72 -22.08
N ALA A 363 10.94 8.15 -21.46
CA ALA A 363 10.54 8.44 -20.09
C ALA A 363 10.14 7.15 -19.35
N ALA A 364 10.14 7.09 -18.03
CA ALA A 364 9.61 5.93 -17.29
C ALA A 364 9.23 6.30 -15.86
N ILE A 365 8.16 5.67 -15.32
CA ILE A 365 7.74 5.85 -13.91
C ILE A 365 8.56 4.92 -13.06
N PHE A 366 9.13 5.46 -12.01
CA PHE A 366 9.67 4.65 -10.94
C PHE A 366 8.89 4.91 -9.66
N GLU A 367 8.52 3.84 -8.97
CA GLU A 367 8.05 3.92 -7.59
C GLU A 367 9.25 3.78 -6.64
N PHE A 368 9.35 4.71 -5.69
CA PHE A 368 10.26 4.57 -4.57
C PHE A 368 9.71 3.53 -3.60
N VAL A 369 10.43 2.41 -3.46
CA VAL A 369 10.10 1.37 -2.49
C VAL A 369 10.55 1.86 -1.12
N ARG A 370 9.67 2.62 -0.46
CA ARG A 370 9.91 3.20 0.85
C ARG A 370 10.28 2.11 1.87
N PRO A 371 11.33 2.32 2.69
CA PRO A 371 11.60 1.46 3.83
C PRO A 371 10.36 1.34 4.72
N PRO A 372 10.10 0.17 5.31
CA PRO A 372 8.97 0.01 6.22
C PRO A 372 9.17 0.93 7.45
N CYS A 373 8.16 1.74 7.73
CA CYS A 373 8.09 2.64 8.87
C CYS A 373 6.66 2.66 9.42
N VAL A 374 6.48 3.20 10.62
CA VAL A 374 5.17 3.35 11.27
C VAL A 374 4.87 4.82 11.56
N SER A 375 3.59 5.16 11.49
CA SER A 375 3.09 6.44 11.99
C SER A 375 2.37 6.23 13.32
N LEU A 376 2.58 7.14 14.27
CA LEU A 376 1.86 7.08 15.53
C LEU A 376 0.40 7.45 15.31
N THR A 377 -0.46 6.72 16.02
CA THR A 377 -1.91 6.98 16.01
C THR A 377 -2.30 8.17 16.88
N PHE A 378 -1.52 8.41 17.94
CA PHE A 378 -1.62 9.58 18.80
C PHE A 378 -0.38 10.45 18.60
N TYR A 379 -0.55 11.76 18.71
CA TYR A 379 0.50 12.75 18.45
C TYR A 379 0.13 14.06 19.15
N ASN A 380 1.15 14.87 19.45
CA ASN A 380 0.96 16.18 20.06
C ASN A 380 0.71 17.26 19.01
N ASP A 381 0.15 18.39 19.45
CA ASP A 381 0.00 19.61 18.64
C ASP A 381 -0.74 19.42 17.31
N ALA A 382 -1.70 18.49 17.30
CA ALA A 382 -2.49 18.11 16.14
C ALA A 382 -3.06 19.32 15.38
N LYS A 383 -3.04 19.25 14.05
CA LYS A 383 -3.59 20.27 13.16
C LYS A 383 -4.73 19.71 12.34
N GLN A 384 -5.69 20.56 12.00
CA GLN A 384 -6.82 20.16 11.17
C GLN A 384 -6.39 20.08 9.71
N VAL A 385 -6.77 18.98 9.09
CA VAL A 385 -6.68 18.74 7.66
C VAL A 385 -8.09 18.70 7.10
N TYR A 386 -8.31 19.47 6.04
CA TYR A 386 -9.55 19.49 5.29
C TYR A 386 -9.56 18.35 4.25
N LEU A 387 -10.57 17.49 4.30
CA LEU A 387 -10.77 16.40 3.34
C LEU A 387 -11.76 16.86 2.25
N ALA A 388 -11.23 17.14 1.06
CA ALA A 388 -12.05 17.31 -0.13
C ALA A 388 -12.44 15.93 -0.66
N SER A 389 -13.73 15.61 -0.74
CA SER A 389 -14.20 14.40 -1.40
C SER A 389 -14.65 14.72 -2.82
N ALA A 390 -13.98 14.16 -3.83
CA ALA A 390 -14.37 14.29 -5.23
C ALA A 390 -15.75 13.67 -5.55
N HIS A 391 -16.32 12.88 -4.62
CA HIS A 391 -17.56 12.13 -4.84
C HIS A 391 -18.73 12.54 -3.94
N VAL A 392 -18.56 13.55 -3.09
CA VAL A 392 -19.65 14.00 -2.21
C VAL A 392 -19.76 15.53 -2.28
N SER A 393 -20.99 16.02 -2.32
CA SER A 393 -21.34 17.44 -2.42
C SER A 393 -20.49 18.34 -1.50
N PRO A 394 -20.16 19.60 -1.89
CA PRO A 394 -19.44 20.57 -1.04
C PRO A 394 -19.97 20.71 0.40
N ALA A 395 -21.25 20.37 0.62
CA ALA A 395 -21.89 20.33 1.94
C ALA A 395 -21.46 19.16 2.86
N SER A 396 -20.54 18.30 2.41
CA SER A 396 -20.08 17.09 3.12
C SER A 396 -18.56 17.02 3.29
N ALA A 397 -17.86 18.10 2.97
CA ALA A 397 -16.46 18.23 3.32
C ALA A 397 -16.28 18.10 4.83
N THR A 398 -15.26 17.36 5.23
CA THR A 398 -15.02 17.02 6.63
C THR A 398 -13.57 17.31 7.00
N THR A 399 -13.35 17.73 8.23
CA THR A 399 -12.04 17.94 8.82
C THR A 399 -11.61 16.69 9.57
N VAL A 400 -10.31 16.42 9.67
CA VAL A 400 -9.72 15.42 10.57
C VAL A 400 -8.45 15.98 11.20
N CYS A 401 -8.07 15.50 12.38
CA CYS A 401 -6.75 15.80 12.94
C CYS A 401 -5.67 15.03 12.17
N ALA A 402 -4.49 15.62 12.03
CA ALA A 402 -3.28 14.96 11.55
C ALA A 402 -2.05 15.43 12.33
N ASP A 403 -1.00 14.59 12.34
CA ASP A 403 0.29 14.89 12.96
C ASP A 403 1.04 15.94 12.13
N PRO A 404 1.30 17.15 12.66
CA PRO A 404 1.97 18.21 11.93
C PRO A 404 3.40 17.86 11.48
N ALA A 405 4.04 16.86 12.08
CA ALA A 405 5.37 16.40 11.71
C ALA A 405 5.38 15.48 10.49
N THR A 406 4.25 14.86 10.15
CA THR A 406 4.15 13.94 9.00
C THR A 406 3.70 14.67 7.73
N ALA A 407 4.07 14.13 6.56
CA ALA A 407 3.59 14.60 5.26
C ALA A 407 2.11 14.19 5.02
N SER A 408 1.18 14.79 5.77
CA SER A 408 -0.24 14.35 5.77
C SER A 408 -1.13 15.05 4.75
N ALA A 409 -0.77 16.25 4.29
CA ALA A 409 -1.67 17.07 3.48
C ALA A 409 -0.91 18.04 2.55
N ALA A 410 -1.63 18.49 1.52
CA ALA A 410 -1.20 19.48 0.56
C ALA A 410 -1.22 20.90 1.15
N VAL A 411 -0.60 21.84 0.43
CA VAL A 411 -0.51 23.25 0.81
C VAL A 411 -1.54 24.08 0.07
N ASN A 412 -2.38 24.78 0.83
CA ASN A 412 -3.31 25.76 0.29
C ASN A 412 -3.24 27.05 1.13
N CYS A 413 -2.88 28.16 0.47
CA CYS A 413 -2.67 29.46 1.09
C CYS A 413 -3.84 30.39 0.79
N CYS A 414 -4.26 31.16 1.78
CA CYS A 414 -5.35 32.13 1.65
C CYS A 414 -4.93 33.50 2.15
N ASP A 415 -5.28 34.53 1.38
CA ASP A 415 -5.11 35.95 1.72
C ASP A 415 -6.43 36.64 2.13
N GLY A 416 -7.52 35.87 2.24
CA GLY A 416 -8.86 36.33 2.62
C GLY A 416 -9.83 36.48 1.45
N GLU A 417 -9.31 36.58 0.21
CA GLU A 417 -10.13 36.68 -1.01
C GLU A 417 -9.83 35.57 -2.02
N THR A 418 -8.59 35.07 -2.03
CA THR A 418 -8.12 34.06 -2.98
C THR A 418 -7.51 32.86 -2.28
N SER A 419 -7.68 31.68 -2.89
CA SER A 419 -6.98 30.47 -2.49
C SER A 419 -5.90 30.14 -3.51
N THR A 420 -4.67 29.94 -3.04
CA THR A 420 -3.52 29.62 -3.87
C THR A 420 -2.85 28.34 -3.38
N GLU A 421 -2.88 27.31 -4.22
CA GLU A 421 -2.23 26.03 -3.95
C GLU A 421 -0.72 26.09 -4.24
N GLN A 422 0.08 25.36 -3.45
CA GLN A 422 1.53 25.25 -3.65
C GLN A 422 1.98 23.80 -3.71
N CYS A 423 2.71 23.43 -4.76
CA CYS A 423 3.33 22.12 -4.84
C CYS A 423 4.59 22.10 -5.73
N GLU A 424 5.46 21.15 -5.41
CA GLU A 424 6.56 20.67 -6.24
C GLU A 424 6.11 19.53 -7.17
N TYR A 425 5.03 18.82 -6.89
CA TYR A 425 4.48 17.89 -7.87
C TYR A 425 3.02 17.59 -7.57
N LEU A 426 2.34 17.01 -8.56
CA LEU A 426 0.95 16.61 -8.45
C LEU A 426 0.74 15.71 -7.23
N ALA A 427 -0.24 16.02 -6.39
CA ALA A 427 -0.55 15.27 -5.16
C ALA A 427 0.59 15.25 -4.11
N GLU A 428 1.49 16.24 -4.11
CA GLU A 428 2.47 16.37 -3.05
C GLU A 428 1.80 16.62 -1.69
N MET A 429 2.21 15.85 -0.69
CA MET A 429 1.88 16.09 0.71
C MET A 429 3.14 16.51 1.45
N VAL A 430 3.00 17.44 2.40
CA VAL A 430 4.13 18.00 3.15
C VAL A 430 3.81 18.09 4.64
N PRO A 431 4.83 18.19 5.52
CA PRO A 431 4.61 18.54 6.93
C PRO A 431 3.99 19.92 7.10
N PHE A 432 3.30 20.15 8.21
CA PHE A 432 2.61 21.42 8.49
C PHE A 432 3.58 22.62 8.44
N ALA A 433 4.79 22.47 8.98
CA ALA A 433 5.80 23.53 8.97
C ALA A 433 6.21 23.93 7.54
N THR A 434 6.31 22.96 6.63
CA THR A 434 6.61 23.21 5.22
C THR A 434 5.46 23.95 4.53
N ALA A 435 4.21 23.60 4.87
CA ALA A 435 3.03 24.28 4.35
C ALA A 435 2.99 25.77 4.76
N VAL A 436 3.19 26.06 6.06
CA VAL A 436 3.26 27.42 6.58
C VAL A 436 4.39 28.21 5.91
N LYS A 437 5.58 27.60 5.82
CA LYS A 437 6.74 28.23 5.19
C LYS A 437 6.47 28.59 3.72
N ARG A 438 5.86 27.70 2.94
CA ARG A 438 5.55 27.97 1.52
C ARG A 438 4.56 29.13 1.37
N CYS A 439 3.53 29.24 2.22
CA CYS A 439 2.64 30.39 2.16
C CYS A 439 3.36 31.72 2.45
N ALA A 440 4.32 31.70 3.39
CA ALA A 440 5.15 32.86 3.70
C ALA A 440 6.13 33.21 2.57
N ASP A 441 6.85 32.23 2.03
CA ASP A 441 7.89 32.42 0.99
C ASP A 441 7.33 33.09 -0.28
N TYR A 442 6.07 32.81 -0.62
CA TYR A 442 5.39 33.41 -1.77
C TYR A 442 4.49 34.61 -1.42
N SER A 443 4.48 35.05 -0.16
CA SER A 443 3.64 36.17 0.31
C SER A 443 2.14 35.98 0.01
N LEU A 444 1.62 34.76 0.18
CA LEU A 444 0.25 34.37 -0.16
C LEU A 444 -0.69 34.36 1.06
N GLY A 445 -0.37 35.15 2.08
CA GLY A 445 -1.06 35.10 3.36
C GLY A 445 -0.69 33.87 4.19
N GLY A 446 -1.69 33.28 4.83
CA GLY A 446 -1.52 32.12 5.72
C GLY A 446 -2.16 30.85 5.15
N LEU A 447 -2.11 29.76 5.91
CA LEU A 447 -2.92 28.58 5.57
C LEU A 447 -4.41 28.92 5.65
N CYS A 448 -5.21 28.33 4.77
CA CYS A 448 -6.64 28.56 4.74
C CYS A 448 -7.34 28.10 6.04
N SER A 449 -8.40 28.82 6.41
CA SER A 449 -9.27 28.46 7.55
C SER A 449 -10.40 27.52 7.12
N VAL A 450 -10.86 26.67 8.04
CA VAL A 450 -12.03 25.83 7.82
C VAL A 450 -13.28 26.71 7.65
N GLY A 451 -14.00 26.52 6.55
CA GLY A 451 -15.21 27.28 6.23
C GLY A 451 -14.98 28.72 5.71
N GLY A 452 -13.73 29.10 5.40
CA GLY A 452 -13.41 30.39 4.79
C GLY A 452 -13.59 30.41 3.25
N PRO A 453 -13.86 31.57 2.64
CA PRO A 453 -13.85 31.73 1.17
C PRO A 453 -12.42 31.84 0.60
N PRO A 454 -12.19 31.43 -0.67
CA PRO A 454 -12.88 30.40 -1.42
C PRO A 454 -12.25 29.03 -1.14
N LEU A 455 -12.99 28.11 -0.51
CA LEU A 455 -12.64 26.69 -0.53
C LEU A 455 -12.69 26.14 -1.97
N PRO A 456 -12.07 24.97 -2.25
CA PRO A 456 -12.02 24.30 -3.56
C PRO A 456 -13.36 23.92 -4.23
N HIS A 457 -14.49 24.56 -3.87
CA HIS A 457 -15.78 24.42 -4.54
C HIS A 457 -16.34 25.72 -5.16
N GLU A 458 -15.70 26.88 -4.98
CA GLU A 458 -16.15 28.13 -5.65
C GLU A 458 -15.66 28.21 -7.12
N PRO A 459 -16.45 28.82 -8.05
CA PRO A 459 -16.17 28.80 -9.49
C PRO A 459 -14.79 29.38 -9.87
N PRO A 460 -14.22 28.95 -11.01
CA PRO A 460 -12.78 29.02 -11.36
C PRO A 460 -12.13 30.42 -11.50
N ALA A 461 -12.82 31.52 -11.19
CA ALA A 461 -12.25 32.87 -11.38
C ALA A 461 -11.27 33.31 -10.27
N ALA A 462 -11.31 32.70 -9.08
CA ALA A 462 -10.54 33.11 -7.90
C ALA A 462 -9.47 32.10 -7.43
N ARG A 463 -9.21 31.02 -8.19
CA ARG A 463 -8.20 30.02 -7.84
C ARG A 463 -6.93 30.18 -8.64
N ARG A 464 -5.80 29.97 -7.96
CA ARG A 464 -4.47 29.97 -8.57
C ARG A 464 -3.71 28.76 -8.03
N SER A 465 -2.82 28.21 -8.83
CA SER A 465 -1.81 27.27 -8.34
C SER A 465 -0.45 27.86 -8.67
N ILE A 466 0.49 27.76 -7.75
CA ILE A 466 1.90 27.99 -8.06
C ILE A 466 2.59 26.64 -8.03
N VAL A 467 3.09 26.27 -9.20
CA VAL A 467 3.81 25.02 -9.39
C VAL A 467 5.25 25.39 -9.69
N HIS A 468 6.16 24.95 -8.82
CA HIS A 468 7.60 25.22 -8.96
C HIS A 468 7.93 26.72 -8.97
N GLY A 469 7.23 27.50 -8.14
CA GLY A 469 7.37 28.95 -8.07
C GLY A 469 6.80 29.72 -9.28
N ARG A 470 6.07 29.05 -10.18
CA ARG A 470 5.42 29.68 -11.34
C ARG A 470 3.91 29.72 -11.13
N ALA A 471 3.35 30.92 -11.19
CA ALA A 471 1.90 31.11 -11.12
C ALA A 471 1.22 30.57 -12.40
N LEU A 472 0.20 29.74 -12.20
CA LEU A 472 -0.59 29.11 -13.25
C LEU A 472 -2.08 29.42 -13.06
N ALA A 473 -2.80 29.49 -14.18
CA ALA A 473 -4.21 29.86 -14.22
C ALA A 473 -5.19 28.72 -13.89
N TYR A 474 -4.71 27.49 -13.67
CA TYR A 474 -5.53 26.30 -13.44
C TYR A 474 -4.94 25.43 -12.31
N ASP A 475 -5.81 24.65 -11.63
CA ASP A 475 -5.42 23.66 -10.62
C ASP A 475 -4.48 22.60 -11.24
N GLN A 476 -3.24 22.59 -10.75
CA GLN A 476 -2.19 21.64 -11.16
C GLN A 476 -1.52 20.94 -9.98
N CYS A 477 -1.89 21.29 -8.74
CA CYS A 477 -1.45 20.56 -7.56
C CYS A 477 -2.44 19.44 -7.20
N ASP A 478 -3.65 19.49 -7.78
CA ASP A 478 -4.76 18.56 -7.60
C ASP A 478 -5.30 18.55 -6.18
N SER A 479 -5.05 19.59 -5.39
CA SER A 479 -5.41 19.63 -3.96
C SER A 479 -6.93 19.52 -3.74
N THR A 480 -7.72 19.77 -4.80
CA THR A 480 -9.16 19.52 -4.87
C THR A 480 -9.57 18.05 -4.73
N HIS A 481 -8.69 17.10 -5.05
CA HIS A 481 -8.91 15.65 -4.85
C HIS A 481 -8.17 15.09 -3.62
N TRP A 482 -7.32 15.90 -2.99
CA TRP A 482 -6.49 15.50 -1.85
C TRP A 482 -6.84 16.28 -0.57
N HIS A 483 -6.16 15.94 0.50
CA HIS A 483 -6.33 16.57 1.80
C HIS A 483 -5.45 17.82 1.89
N SER A 484 -5.94 18.92 2.48
CA SER A 484 -5.19 20.18 2.61
C SER A 484 -5.03 20.62 4.06
N TRP A 485 -3.85 21.14 4.41
CA TRP A 485 -3.62 21.73 5.74
C TRP A 485 -4.50 22.96 5.96
N THR A 486 -4.91 23.18 7.21
CA THR A 486 -5.63 24.39 7.64
C THR A 486 -4.88 25.08 8.77
N ALA A 487 -5.16 26.35 9.02
CA ALA A 487 -4.56 27.08 10.14
C ALA A 487 -5.08 26.62 11.53
N ALA A 488 -6.12 25.79 11.58
CA ALA A 488 -6.81 25.43 12.82
C ALA A 488 -6.07 24.33 13.60
N SER A 489 -6.09 24.45 14.93
CA SER A 489 -5.71 23.37 15.84
C SER A 489 -6.76 22.25 15.84
N CYS A 490 -6.33 21.06 16.23
CA CYS A 490 -7.20 19.90 16.40
C CYS A 490 -6.92 19.25 17.75
N THR A 491 -7.94 18.69 18.39
CA THR A 491 -7.85 18.00 19.66
C THR A 491 -8.05 16.50 19.43
N VAL A 492 -7.04 15.71 19.81
CA VAL A 492 -7.09 14.25 19.76
C VAL A 492 -7.36 13.73 21.17
N GLN A 493 -8.51 13.09 21.33
CA GLN A 493 -8.93 12.40 22.55
C GLN A 493 -9.05 10.90 22.30
N VAL A 494 -9.13 10.15 23.40
CA VAL A 494 -9.36 8.71 23.37
C VAL A 494 -10.59 8.37 24.20
N GLN A 495 -11.50 7.60 23.61
CA GLN A 495 -12.64 7.03 24.32
C GLN A 495 -12.31 5.60 24.70
N VAL A 496 -12.27 5.33 26.01
CA VAL A 496 -11.92 4.03 26.61
C VAL A 496 -13.19 3.29 27.00
N ARG A 497 -13.33 2.06 26.51
CA ARG A 497 -14.47 1.18 26.77
C ARG A 497 -14.22 0.31 28.00
N GLN A 498 -15.29 -0.32 28.49
CA GLN A 498 -15.24 -1.20 29.67
C GLN A 498 -14.37 -2.45 29.47
N ASP A 499 -14.17 -2.86 28.21
CA ASP A 499 -13.33 -3.97 27.80
C ASP A 499 -11.84 -3.56 27.58
N GLY A 500 -11.51 -2.28 27.79
CA GLY A 500 -10.17 -1.72 27.60
C GLY A 500 -9.81 -1.42 26.14
N GLU A 501 -10.72 -1.66 25.19
CA GLU A 501 -10.56 -1.16 23.82
C GLU A 501 -10.80 0.34 23.75
N VAL A 502 -10.21 0.97 22.74
CA VAL A 502 -10.29 2.41 22.56
C VAL A 502 -10.73 2.78 21.14
N ASN A 503 -11.43 3.90 21.01
CA ASN A 503 -11.61 4.58 19.72
C ASN A 503 -11.03 6.00 19.80
N ILE A 504 -10.50 6.46 18.67
CA ILE A 504 -9.92 7.79 18.53
C ILE A 504 -11.06 8.80 18.35
N VAL A 505 -10.98 9.90 19.08
CA VAL A 505 -11.91 11.02 18.97
C VAL A 505 -11.15 12.25 18.50
N HIS A 506 -11.44 12.71 17.29
CA HIS A 506 -11.00 14.00 16.78
C HIS A 506 -12.13 15.00 17.05
N VAL A 507 -11.96 15.86 18.05
CA VAL A 507 -13.07 16.69 18.59
C VAL A 507 -13.69 17.59 17.52
N GLU A 508 -12.85 18.21 16.70
CA GLU A 508 -13.26 19.15 15.65
C GLU A 508 -13.43 18.47 14.28
N SER A 509 -13.41 17.14 14.24
CA SER A 509 -13.59 16.38 12.99
C SER A 509 -15.06 16.16 12.66
N GLY A 510 -15.42 16.32 11.39
CA GLY A 510 -16.72 15.88 10.87
C GLY A 510 -16.76 14.39 10.51
N SER A 511 -15.68 13.64 10.73
CA SER A 511 -15.58 12.25 10.28
C SER A 511 -16.41 11.34 11.18
N PRO A 512 -17.36 10.55 10.63
CA PRO A 512 -18.14 9.61 11.41
C PRO A 512 -17.28 8.48 12.01
N PHE A 513 -16.05 8.31 11.55
CA PHE A 513 -15.13 7.24 11.98
C PHE A 513 -14.19 7.67 13.12
N LYS A 514 -14.11 8.97 13.39
CA LYS A 514 -13.26 9.57 14.43
C LYS A 514 -14.07 10.43 15.42
N ARG A 515 -15.40 10.26 15.45
CA ARG A 515 -16.26 10.94 16.42
C ARG A 515 -16.38 10.15 17.72
N LEU A 516 -16.87 10.82 18.75
CA LEU A 516 -17.34 10.17 19.98
C LEU A 516 -18.39 9.11 19.64
N ASP A 517 -18.30 7.94 20.28
CA ASP A 517 -19.17 6.78 20.06
C ASP A 517 -19.13 6.22 18.61
N SER A 518 -17.99 6.35 17.90
CA SER A 518 -17.84 5.84 16.52
C SER A 518 -17.87 4.31 16.41
N ALA A 519 -17.65 3.60 17.52
CA ALA A 519 -17.43 2.15 17.58
C ALA A 519 -16.25 1.64 16.70
N HIS A 520 -15.43 2.54 16.15
CA HIS A 520 -14.23 2.20 15.40
C HIS A 520 -13.07 1.98 16.39
N THR A 521 -13.04 0.77 16.97
CA THR A 521 -12.17 0.46 18.10
C THR A 521 -10.92 -0.30 17.70
N PHE A 522 -9.90 -0.19 18.54
CA PHE A 522 -8.68 -0.99 18.51
C PHE A 522 -8.14 -1.19 19.93
N ARG A 523 -7.19 -2.11 20.08
CA ARG A 523 -6.55 -2.40 21.36
C ARG A 523 -5.27 -1.59 21.51
N VAL A 524 -5.04 -1.16 22.74
CA VAL A 524 -3.80 -0.54 23.18
C VAL A 524 -3.18 -1.38 24.29
N ARG A 525 -1.87 -1.23 24.45
CA ARG A 525 -1.16 -1.80 25.59
C ARG A 525 -1.24 -0.81 26.74
N TRP A 526 -1.88 -1.23 27.81
CA TRP A 526 -1.97 -0.46 29.04
C TRP A 526 -0.79 -0.75 29.96
N ASP A 527 -0.32 0.27 30.70
CA ASP A 527 0.69 0.06 31.73
C ASP A 527 0.11 -0.80 32.87
N GLY A 528 0.77 -1.93 33.15
CA GLY A 528 0.38 -2.89 34.16
C GLY A 528 0.84 -2.53 35.57
N SER A 529 1.41 -1.33 35.78
CA SER A 529 1.87 -0.86 37.09
C SER A 529 0.76 -0.73 38.14
N SER A 530 -0.51 -0.63 37.70
CA SER A 530 -1.69 -0.63 38.57
C SER A 530 -2.15 -2.05 38.92
N SER A 531 -2.20 -2.35 40.22
CA SER A 531 -2.56 -3.68 40.75
C SER A 531 -4.05 -4.05 40.66
N THR A 532 -4.92 -3.15 40.19
CA THR A 532 -6.39 -3.33 40.27
C THR A 532 -7.10 -3.25 38.92
N LEU A 533 -6.79 -2.27 38.06
CA LEU A 533 -7.30 -2.14 36.70
C LEU A 533 -6.26 -1.35 35.88
N PRO A 534 -5.84 -1.83 34.69
CA PRO A 534 -4.80 -1.18 33.92
C PRO A 534 -5.29 0.01 33.09
N PHE A 535 -6.60 0.29 33.05
CA PHE A 535 -7.19 1.35 32.22
C PHE A 535 -8.33 2.12 32.90
N PRO A 536 -8.65 3.34 32.43
CA PRO A 536 -9.79 4.14 32.92
C PRO A 536 -11.12 3.40 32.87
N THR A 537 -11.84 3.36 33.99
CA THR A 537 -13.21 2.82 34.06
C THR A 537 -14.17 3.75 34.79
N THR A 538 -15.44 3.70 34.42
CA THR A 538 -16.49 4.53 35.05
C THR A 538 -16.72 4.16 36.52
N SER A 539 -16.44 2.92 36.93
CA SER A 539 -16.54 2.45 38.32
C SER A 539 -15.61 3.19 39.28
N VAL A 540 -14.49 3.73 38.79
CA VAL A 540 -13.55 4.55 39.57
C VAL A 540 -13.56 6.03 39.13
N GLY A 541 -14.60 6.44 38.39
CA GLY A 541 -14.74 7.82 37.89
C GLY A 541 -13.74 8.19 36.79
N CYS A 542 -13.25 7.23 36.03
CA CYS A 542 -12.29 7.37 34.92
C CYS A 542 -10.87 7.85 35.28
N GLY A 543 -10.64 8.31 36.51
CA GLY A 543 -9.33 8.79 36.93
C GLY A 543 -8.98 10.20 36.42
N LYS A 544 -7.73 10.62 36.64
CA LYS A 544 -7.28 11.99 36.35
C LYS A 544 -7.06 12.20 34.85
N GLY A 545 -7.57 13.30 34.30
CA GLY A 545 -7.45 13.61 32.86
C GLY A 545 -8.52 12.96 31.98
N CYS A 546 -9.46 12.24 32.60
CA CYS A 546 -10.58 11.60 31.94
C CYS A 546 -11.92 12.04 32.54
N MET A 547 -12.97 12.03 31.73
CA MET A 547 -14.34 12.32 32.13
C MET A 547 -15.24 11.11 31.83
N VAL A 548 -16.28 10.92 32.65
CA VAL A 548 -17.28 9.87 32.42
C VAL A 548 -18.17 10.27 31.24
N HIS A 549 -18.31 9.37 30.26
CA HIS A 549 -19.24 9.49 29.14
C HIS A 549 -20.07 8.21 29.01
N GLY A 550 -21.28 8.21 29.56
CA GLY A 550 -22.14 7.03 29.62
C GLY A 550 -21.46 5.87 30.36
N THR A 551 -21.18 4.79 29.65
CA THR A 551 -20.46 3.60 30.16
C THR A 551 -18.96 3.62 29.87
N THR A 552 -18.47 4.67 29.22
CA THR A 552 -17.08 4.84 28.75
C THR A 552 -16.38 6.00 29.45
N CYS A 553 -15.07 6.09 29.25
CA CYS A 553 -14.24 7.21 29.73
C CYS A 553 -13.67 7.97 28.55
N LEU A 554 -13.83 9.30 28.52
CA LEU A 554 -13.24 10.16 27.50
C LEU A 554 -12.01 10.86 28.11
N CYS A 555 -10.84 10.65 27.52
CA CYS A 555 -9.57 11.11 28.05
C CYS A 555 -8.84 12.00 27.04
N GLU A 556 -8.16 13.03 27.55
CA GLU A 556 -7.15 13.76 26.79
C GLU A 556 -5.95 12.87 26.49
N THR A 557 -5.30 13.08 25.35
CA THR A 557 -4.09 12.33 24.98
C THR A 557 -2.86 13.23 25.04
N ARG A 558 -1.74 12.66 25.46
CA ARG A 558 -0.42 13.30 25.42
C ARG A 558 0.60 12.24 25.07
N VAL A 559 1.40 12.48 24.05
CA VAL A 559 2.49 11.59 23.69
C VAL A 559 3.76 12.04 24.39
N MET A 560 4.41 11.12 25.10
CA MET A 560 5.71 11.36 25.73
C MET A 560 6.78 10.49 25.08
N GLN A 561 7.90 11.11 24.74
CA GLN A 561 9.05 10.41 24.20
C GLN A 561 10.13 10.33 25.27
N GLU A 562 10.48 9.10 25.64
CA GLU A 562 11.58 8.83 26.56
C GLU A 562 12.76 8.21 25.83
N ARG A 563 13.97 8.57 26.25
CA ARG A 563 15.18 7.99 25.72
C ARG A 563 15.37 6.58 26.31
N VAL A 564 15.32 5.56 25.46
CA VAL A 564 15.52 4.16 25.86
C VAL A 564 17.01 3.83 26.02
N PHE A 565 17.86 4.31 25.11
CA PHE A 565 19.31 4.10 25.16
C PHE A 565 20.06 5.44 25.28
N ALA A 566 20.96 5.53 26.24
CA ALA A 566 21.76 6.72 26.49
C ALA A 566 22.98 6.82 25.55
N ALA A 567 23.41 5.70 24.97
CA ALA A 567 24.53 5.63 24.03
C ALA A 567 24.33 4.58 22.93
N LEU A 568 24.88 4.84 21.74
CA LEU A 568 24.89 3.87 20.62
C LEU A 568 25.58 2.54 20.98
N ALA A 569 26.52 2.55 21.92
CA ALA A 569 27.18 1.34 22.41
C ALA A 569 26.25 0.40 23.21
N GLU A 570 25.13 0.92 23.70
CA GLU A 570 24.08 0.13 24.36
C GLU A 570 23.12 -0.52 23.37
N VAL A 571 23.17 -0.11 22.09
CA VAL A 571 22.39 -0.69 21.00
C VAL A 571 23.24 -1.76 20.30
N HIS A 572 22.81 -3.01 20.39
CA HIS A 572 23.48 -4.09 19.68
C HIS A 572 23.41 -3.86 18.16
N SER A 573 24.55 -3.98 17.47
CA SER A 573 24.59 -3.94 16.00
C SER A 573 23.87 -5.15 15.40
N ALA A 574 23.40 -5.04 14.16
CA ALA A 574 22.78 -6.17 13.45
C ALA A 574 23.66 -7.43 13.49
N ALA A 575 24.98 -7.28 13.28
CA ALA A 575 25.93 -8.38 13.37
C ALA A 575 26.07 -8.96 14.80
N GLN A 576 25.97 -8.13 15.84
CA GLN A 576 25.96 -8.61 17.24
C GLN A 576 24.67 -9.36 17.56
N VAL A 577 23.53 -8.89 17.07
CA VAL A 577 22.24 -9.60 17.21
C VAL A 577 22.25 -10.90 16.41
N GLU A 578 22.75 -10.89 15.17
CA GLU A 578 22.88 -12.07 14.30
C GLU A 578 23.85 -13.11 14.88
N GLN A 579 24.95 -12.70 15.51
CA GLN A 579 25.84 -13.62 16.24
C GLN A 579 25.17 -14.29 17.45
N LEU A 580 24.12 -13.67 18.01
CA LEU A 580 23.30 -14.25 19.06
C LEU A 580 22.16 -15.13 18.49
N LEU A 581 21.84 -15.00 17.20
CA LEU A 581 20.82 -15.74 16.48
C LEU A 581 21.45 -16.91 15.70
N SER A 582 21.62 -18.05 16.36
CA SER A 582 21.93 -19.30 15.68
C SER A 582 20.65 -20.00 15.20
N ILE A 583 20.71 -20.58 13.99
CA ILE A 583 19.63 -21.44 13.45
C ILE A 583 19.38 -22.59 14.44
N GLY A 584 18.14 -22.72 14.91
CA GLY A 584 17.72 -23.73 15.90
C GLY A 584 17.67 -23.25 17.36
N ARG A 585 17.95 -21.96 17.64
CA ARG A 585 17.78 -21.39 18.98
C ARG A 585 16.31 -21.00 19.22
N THR A 586 15.65 -21.66 20.15
CA THR A 586 14.33 -21.23 20.67
C THR A 586 14.50 -20.13 21.69
N GLN A 587 13.77 -19.03 21.45
CA GLN A 587 13.71 -17.79 22.23
C GLN A 587 15.04 -17.07 22.47
N LEU A 588 15.11 -15.83 21.96
CA LEU A 588 15.70 -14.77 22.76
C LEU A 588 14.79 -14.62 23.99
N THR A 589 15.29 -14.97 25.17
CA THR A 589 14.64 -14.60 26.43
C THR A 589 14.27 -13.12 26.35
N HIS A 590 12.98 -12.81 26.46
CA HIS A 590 12.46 -11.46 26.55
C HIS A 590 13.36 -10.61 27.46
N GLN A 591 14.11 -9.67 26.88
CA GLN A 591 14.57 -8.51 27.63
C GLN A 591 13.34 -7.61 27.80
N THR A 592 12.60 -7.87 28.87
CA THR A 592 11.72 -6.88 29.48
C THR A 592 12.61 -5.80 30.11
N ASP A 593 13.11 -4.86 29.31
CA ASP A 593 13.51 -3.57 29.84
C ASP A 593 12.40 -2.59 29.47
N GLY A 594 11.60 -2.28 30.50
CA GLY A 594 10.38 -1.53 30.38
C GLY A 594 10.62 -0.10 29.91
N LYS A 595 9.63 0.41 29.18
CA LYS A 595 8.94 1.67 29.45
C LYS A 595 7.74 1.74 28.53
N GLY A 596 6.56 1.75 29.15
CA GLY A 596 5.31 2.05 28.46
C GLY A 596 5.33 3.51 27.99
N VAL A 597 4.54 3.79 26.96
CA VAL A 597 4.09 5.15 26.67
C VAL A 597 3.02 5.46 27.72
N GLU A 598 3.23 6.51 28.52
CA GLU A 598 2.25 7.03 29.49
C GLU A 598 1.03 7.66 28.80
#